data_AF-A0AAV9BHS4-F1
#
_entry.id   AF-A0AAV9BHS4-F1
#
_cell.length_a   1.000
_cell.length_b   1.000
_cell.length_c   1.000
_cell.angle_alpha   90.00
_cell.angle_beta   90.00
_cell.angle_gamma   90.00
#
_symmetry.space_group_name_H-M   'P 1'
#
loop_
_entity.id
_entity.type
_entity.pdbx_description
1 polymer ?
#
loop_
_entity_poly.entity_id
_entity_poly.type
_entity_poly.pdbx_seq_one_letter_code
_entity_poly.pdbx_strand_id
1 'polypeptide(L)'
;MDPPKGFLGYVWNFIVFCPVFVLLFLLGLIKVIIFGPVVFIIVTVGLSGVIIALWPMHVAWTLYCIAKTKKYGVMLKIVTLFGLLVPLLVWPVFGLIGSVLAGLGYGVISPLMATFEAVEEGVENKFKKCFVDGTWSSVLGGCTIVRDFSDVCFHSYFSFMDGLLEWKSESPIEIRLSQIPGCALAAMLGLMIDVPAITFLVAYKAPIMLLKGWQRLVHDLIGRRGPFLETVCVPFAGISILLWPLVVALASFVGILSSVFLGLYAAVVAYQENSTKYGLTYIISVISMFDEYTNDLIYLREGSCFPRLRYRKVDQSTTTLFPVKQLLDQSVTGHAKRQPTKTASMKIQELKAVMVRYSLMTSLPHHVFCLSNNDLECMRTRYGRIFSRHVRPLGKH
;
A
#
# COMPACT_ATOMS: atom_id res chain seq x y z
N MET A 1 7.40 38.57 -15.50
CA MET A 1 8.85 38.83 -15.43
C MET A 1 9.54 37.77 -16.25
N ASP A 2 10.27 38.17 -17.29
CA ASP A 2 11.05 37.20 -18.08
C ASP A 2 12.06 36.48 -17.17
N PRO A 3 12.19 35.15 -17.28
CA PRO A 3 13.11 34.41 -16.44
C PRO A 3 14.55 34.85 -16.73
N PRO A 4 15.36 35.16 -15.72
CA PRO A 4 16.73 35.59 -15.93
C PRO A 4 17.53 34.46 -16.59
N LYS A 5 18.13 34.75 -17.74
CA LYS A 5 19.02 33.84 -18.46
C LYS A 5 20.40 33.87 -17.79
N GLY A 6 20.68 32.91 -16.91
CA GLY A 6 22.02 32.68 -16.36
C GLY A 6 22.03 32.19 -14.92
N PHE A 7 23.06 31.41 -14.55
CA PHE A 7 23.26 30.81 -13.21
C PHE A 7 23.14 31.84 -12.06
N LEU A 8 23.63 33.07 -12.26
CA LEU A 8 23.53 34.16 -11.28
C LEU A 8 22.09 34.61 -11.00
N GLY A 9 21.21 34.62 -12.00
CA GLY A 9 19.80 34.96 -11.82
C GLY A 9 19.05 33.91 -11.00
N TYR A 10 19.44 32.65 -11.12
CA TYR A 10 18.90 31.56 -10.30
C TYR A 10 19.35 31.67 -8.84
N VAL A 11 20.64 31.94 -8.60
CA VAL A 11 21.17 32.14 -7.24
C VAL A 11 20.47 33.33 -6.57
N TRP A 12 20.27 34.42 -7.30
CA TRP A 12 19.54 35.59 -6.79
C TRP A 12 18.08 35.28 -6.45
N ASN A 13 17.34 34.61 -7.35
CA ASN A 13 15.97 34.18 -7.06
C ASN A 13 15.89 33.21 -5.88
N PHE A 14 16.86 32.32 -5.72
CA PHE A 14 16.95 31.41 -4.57
C PHE A 14 17.16 32.19 -3.25
N ILE A 15 18.07 33.17 -3.23
CA ILE A 15 18.32 34.02 -2.07
C ILE A 15 17.06 34.82 -1.68
N VAL A 16 16.31 35.34 -2.65
CA VAL A 16 15.05 36.07 -2.41
C VAL A 16 13.91 35.15 -1.98
N PHE A 17 13.86 33.93 -2.50
CA PHE A 17 12.82 32.95 -2.17
C PHE A 17 13.01 32.31 -0.79
N CYS A 18 14.27 32.10 -0.36
CA CYS A 18 14.61 31.49 0.92
C CYS A 18 13.91 32.13 2.14
N PRO A 19 13.89 33.46 2.33
CA PRO A 19 13.20 34.07 3.47
C PRO A 19 11.67 33.92 3.41
N VAL A 20 11.06 33.97 2.22
CA VAL A 20 9.60 33.72 2.05
C VAL A 20 9.28 32.27 2.40
N PHE A 21 10.14 31.34 2.00
CA PHE A 21 10.00 29.95 2.36
C PHE A 21 10.11 29.73 3.88
N VAL A 22 11.16 30.26 4.52
CA VAL A 22 11.33 30.13 5.98
C VAL A 22 10.11 30.68 6.71
N LEU A 23 9.55 31.79 6.24
CA LEU A 23 8.33 32.36 6.79
C LEU A 23 7.12 31.43 6.63
N LEU A 24 6.90 30.86 5.43
CA LEU A 24 5.80 29.93 5.18
C LEU A 24 5.96 28.62 5.94
N PHE A 25 7.19 28.14 6.10
CA PHE A 25 7.49 26.96 6.88
C PHE A 25 7.24 27.19 8.37
N LEU A 26 7.70 28.31 8.92
CA LEU A 26 7.40 28.71 10.29
C LEU A 26 5.89 28.86 10.51
N LEU A 27 5.18 29.43 9.53
CA LEU A 27 3.72 29.53 9.55
C LEU A 27 3.05 28.14 9.53
N GLY A 28 3.56 27.23 8.70
CA GLY A 28 3.17 25.82 8.68
C GLY A 28 3.39 25.13 10.02
N LEU A 29 4.55 25.36 10.65
CA LEU A 29 4.84 24.83 11.98
C LEU A 29 3.89 25.39 13.04
N ILE A 30 3.58 26.68 13.00
CA ILE A 30 2.59 27.29 13.89
C ILE A 30 1.22 26.61 13.70
N LYS A 31 0.80 26.37 12.44
CA LYS A 31 -0.45 25.64 12.18
C LYS A 31 -0.41 24.20 12.69
N VAL A 32 0.70 23.49 12.49
CA VAL A 32 0.89 22.14 13.00
C VAL A 32 0.80 22.13 14.52
N ILE A 33 1.38 23.12 15.22
CA ILE A 33 1.30 23.22 16.68
C ILE A 33 -0.14 23.47 17.15
N ILE A 34 -0.92 24.28 16.43
CA ILE A 34 -2.29 24.64 16.83
C ILE A 34 -3.30 23.55 16.45
N PHE A 35 -3.32 23.12 15.18
CA PHE A 35 -4.33 22.21 14.63
C PHE A 35 -3.87 20.75 14.57
N GLY A 36 -2.57 20.51 14.50
CA GLY A 36 -2.01 19.16 14.46
C GLY A 36 -2.44 18.30 15.65
N PRO A 37 -2.44 18.80 16.91
CA PRO A 37 -2.96 18.03 18.06
C PRO A 37 -4.43 17.65 17.91
N VAL A 38 -5.27 18.54 17.37
CA VAL A 38 -6.71 18.27 17.18
C VAL A 38 -6.89 17.17 16.14
N VAL A 39 -6.23 17.28 15.00
CA VAL A 39 -6.28 16.27 13.92
C VAL A 39 -5.70 14.94 14.40
N PHE A 40 -4.57 14.97 15.13
CA PHE A 40 -3.96 13.80 15.76
C PHE A 40 -4.94 13.07 16.66
N ILE A 41 -5.60 13.80 17.58
CA ILE A 41 -6.60 13.22 18.49
C ILE A 41 -7.75 12.60 17.70
N ILE A 42 -8.32 13.30 16.72
CA ILE A 42 -9.44 12.80 15.91
C ILE A 42 -9.07 11.49 15.20
N VAL A 43 -7.93 11.46 14.51
CA VAL A 43 -7.49 10.28 13.77
C VAL A 43 -7.13 9.14 14.71
N THR A 44 -6.31 9.39 15.73
CA THR A 44 -5.85 8.34 16.65
C THR A 44 -7.01 7.76 17.45
N VAL A 45 -7.87 8.60 18.05
CA VAL A 45 -9.04 8.14 18.81
C VAL A 45 -10.06 7.49 17.90
N GLY A 46 -10.31 8.07 16.71
CA GLY A 46 -11.26 7.51 15.75
C GLY A 46 -10.85 6.12 15.26
N LEU A 47 -9.61 5.95 14.79
CA LEU A 47 -9.10 4.65 14.34
C LEU A 47 -9.05 3.63 15.49
N SER A 48 -8.56 4.03 16.67
CA SER A 48 -8.52 3.16 17.85
C SER A 48 -9.92 2.75 18.29
N GLY A 49 -10.88 3.67 18.25
CA GLY A 49 -12.28 3.42 18.58
C GLY A 49 -12.92 2.41 17.62
N VAL A 50 -12.69 2.55 16.32
CA VAL A 50 -13.13 1.57 15.31
C VAL A 50 -12.53 0.19 15.58
N ILE A 51 -11.23 0.12 15.87
CA ILE A 51 -10.55 -1.16 16.18
C ILE A 51 -11.17 -1.81 17.42
N ILE A 52 -11.29 -1.08 18.53
CA ILE A 52 -11.79 -1.61 19.80
C ILE A 52 -13.26 -2.03 19.67
N ALA A 53 -14.09 -1.23 18.98
CA ALA A 53 -15.51 -1.50 18.83
C ALA A 53 -15.79 -2.70 17.91
N LEU A 54 -15.10 -2.81 16.77
CA LEU A 54 -15.31 -3.89 15.81
C LEU A 54 -14.61 -5.19 16.20
N TRP A 55 -13.52 -5.14 16.97
CA TRP A 55 -12.77 -6.33 17.37
C TRP A 55 -13.60 -7.44 18.02
N PRO A 56 -14.44 -7.21 19.05
CA PRO A 56 -15.26 -8.27 19.63
C PRO A 56 -16.25 -8.85 18.61
N MET A 57 -16.79 -8.02 17.72
CA MET A 57 -17.67 -8.46 16.63
C MET A 57 -16.92 -9.35 15.64
N HIS A 58 -15.70 -8.98 15.26
CA HIS A 58 -14.83 -9.78 14.40
C HIS A 58 -14.47 -11.13 15.02
N VAL A 59 -14.14 -11.16 16.32
CA VAL A 59 -13.87 -12.40 17.07
C VAL A 59 -15.11 -13.29 17.09
N ALA A 60 -16.26 -12.76 17.50
CA ALA A 60 -17.50 -13.54 17.55
C ALA A 60 -17.90 -14.08 16.17
N TRP A 61 -17.84 -13.24 15.13
CA TRP A 61 -18.15 -13.65 13.76
C TRP A 61 -17.19 -14.71 13.23
N THR A 62 -15.90 -14.60 13.56
CA THR A 62 -14.91 -15.63 13.21
C THR A 62 -15.21 -16.98 13.83
N LEU A 63 -15.44 -17.00 15.15
CA LEU A 63 -15.78 -18.24 15.85
C LEU A 63 -17.05 -18.86 15.27
N TYR A 64 -18.07 -18.04 14.99
CA TYR A 64 -19.32 -18.49 14.38
C TYR A 64 -19.11 -19.08 12.97
N CYS A 65 -18.40 -18.38 12.08
CA CYS A 65 -18.16 -18.84 10.73
C CYS A 65 -17.34 -20.13 10.68
N ILE A 66 -16.33 -20.27 11.54
CA ILE A 66 -15.51 -21.49 11.63
C ILE A 66 -16.33 -22.66 12.19
N ALA A 67 -17.19 -22.42 13.19
CA ALA A 67 -18.07 -23.46 13.71
C ALA A 67 -19.04 -23.94 12.63
N LYS A 68 -19.69 -23.01 11.91
CA LYS A 68 -20.77 -23.29 10.96
C LYS A 68 -20.30 -23.73 9.58
N THR A 69 -19.10 -23.36 9.14
CA THR A 69 -18.64 -23.65 7.78
C THR A 69 -18.66 -25.16 7.49
N LYS A 70 -19.18 -25.52 6.31
CA LYS A 70 -19.13 -26.89 5.76
C LYS A 70 -17.89 -27.11 4.90
N LYS A 71 -17.07 -26.06 4.69
CA LYS A 71 -15.88 -26.08 3.84
C LYS A 71 -14.77 -26.97 4.39
N TYR A 72 -14.69 -27.12 5.72
CA TYR A 72 -13.54 -27.73 6.40
C TYR A 72 -13.97 -28.94 7.24
N GLY A 73 -13.17 -30.01 7.20
CA GLY A 73 -13.27 -31.12 8.16
C GLY A 73 -12.91 -30.69 9.59
N VAL A 74 -13.24 -31.51 10.59
CA VAL A 74 -13.08 -31.17 12.03
C VAL A 74 -11.66 -30.73 12.38
N MET A 75 -10.64 -31.46 11.93
CA MET A 75 -9.24 -31.12 12.20
C MET A 75 -8.82 -29.80 11.54
N LEU A 76 -9.29 -29.54 10.31
CA LEU A 76 -9.01 -28.30 9.61
C LEU A 76 -9.74 -27.11 10.26
N LYS A 77 -10.93 -27.31 10.83
CA LYS A 77 -11.58 -26.27 11.65
C LYS A 77 -10.71 -25.87 12.84
N ILE A 78 -10.11 -26.84 13.53
CA ILE A 78 -9.22 -26.57 14.67
C ILE A 78 -7.96 -25.81 14.21
N VAL A 79 -7.30 -26.26 13.15
CA VAL A 79 -6.09 -25.60 12.61
C VAL A 79 -6.42 -24.19 12.11
N THR A 80 -7.52 -24.01 11.37
CA THR A 80 -7.99 -22.71 10.89
C THR A 80 -8.43 -21.80 12.03
N LEU A 81 -9.03 -22.35 13.09
CA LEU A 81 -9.36 -21.61 14.31
C LEU A 81 -8.10 -20.99 14.91
N PHE A 82 -7.07 -21.79 15.21
CA PHE A 82 -5.82 -21.25 15.75
C PHE A 82 -5.12 -20.31 14.75
N GLY A 83 -5.11 -20.66 13.47
CA GLY A 83 -4.46 -19.88 12.42
C GLY A 83 -5.11 -18.51 12.16
N LEU A 84 -6.42 -18.35 12.38
CA LEU A 84 -7.11 -17.07 12.28
C LEU A 84 -7.16 -16.33 13.62
N LEU A 85 -7.24 -17.06 14.74
CA LEU A 85 -7.33 -16.46 16.06
C LEU A 85 -6.03 -15.73 16.44
N VAL A 86 -4.86 -16.30 16.13
CA VAL A 86 -3.58 -15.65 16.44
C VAL A 86 -3.46 -14.28 15.75
N PRO A 87 -3.61 -14.15 14.42
CA PRO A 87 -3.65 -12.84 13.76
C PRO A 87 -4.76 -11.93 14.30
N LEU A 88 -5.93 -12.46 14.67
CA LEU A 88 -7.04 -11.67 15.17
C LEU A 88 -6.80 -11.09 16.58
N LEU A 89 -5.99 -11.76 17.40
CA LEU A 89 -5.53 -11.25 18.70
C LEU A 89 -4.38 -10.26 18.56
N VAL A 90 -3.51 -10.49 17.58
CA VAL A 90 -2.31 -9.69 17.34
C VAL A 90 -2.63 -8.39 16.59
N TRP A 91 -3.59 -8.42 15.67
CA TRP A 91 -3.97 -7.28 14.82
C TRP A 91 -4.37 -6.01 15.59
N PRO A 92 -5.20 -6.05 16.66
CA PRO A 92 -5.54 -4.85 17.42
C PRO A 92 -4.32 -4.12 17.98
N VAL A 93 -3.32 -4.85 18.48
CA VAL A 93 -2.10 -4.24 19.01
C VAL A 93 -1.37 -3.46 17.93
N PHE A 94 -1.16 -4.08 16.76
CA PHE A 94 -0.54 -3.40 15.61
C PHE A 94 -1.42 -2.26 15.08
N GLY A 95 -2.74 -2.42 15.08
CA GLY A 95 -3.69 -1.40 14.66
C GLY A 95 -3.67 -0.18 15.58
N LEU A 96 -3.55 -0.36 16.89
CA LEU A 96 -3.43 0.74 17.86
C LEU A 96 -2.12 1.51 17.68
N ILE A 97 -0.99 0.81 17.50
CA ILE A 97 0.30 1.44 17.19
C ILE A 97 0.20 2.19 15.85
N GLY A 98 -0.39 1.56 14.84
CA GLY A 98 -0.63 2.17 13.54
C GLY A 98 -1.53 3.40 13.60
N SER A 99 -2.52 3.43 14.50
CA SER A 99 -3.42 4.56 14.70
C SER A 99 -2.72 5.80 15.27
N VAL A 100 -1.75 5.59 16.15
CA VAL A 100 -0.88 6.66 16.67
C VAL A 100 0.03 7.19 15.57
N LEU A 101 0.68 6.29 14.82
CA LEU A 101 1.57 6.68 13.71
C LEU A 101 0.82 7.41 12.59
N ALA A 102 -0.38 6.92 12.23
CA ALA A 102 -1.24 7.55 11.23
C ALA A 102 -1.73 8.93 11.69
N GLY A 103 -2.16 9.05 12.96
CA GLY A 103 -2.53 10.33 13.54
C GLY A 103 -1.38 11.33 13.55
N LEU A 104 -0.17 10.88 13.92
CA LEU A 104 1.01 11.74 13.95
C LEU A 104 1.40 12.18 12.54
N GLY A 105 1.47 11.24 11.60
CA GLY A 105 1.78 11.53 10.20
C GLY A 105 0.76 12.49 9.59
N TYR A 106 -0.53 12.21 9.72
CA TYR A 106 -1.58 13.03 9.12
C TYR A 106 -1.72 14.40 9.81
N GLY A 107 -1.64 14.44 11.14
CA GLY A 107 -1.72 15.67 11.93
C GLY A 107 -0.54 16.63 11.70
N VAL A 108 0.62 16.13 11.28
CA VAL A 108 1.76 16.98 10.88
C VAL A 108 1.70 17.32 9.39
N ILE A 109 1.49 16.34 8.52
CA ILE A 109 1.59 16.53 7.07
C ILE A 109 0.42 17.36 6.54
N SER A 110 -0.82 17.10 6.99
CA SER A 110 -2.00 17.77 6.40
C SER A 110 -2.00 19.29 6.65
N PRO A 111 -1.86 19.80 7.90
CA PRO A 111 -1.83 21.25 8.13
C PRO A 111 -0.62 21.94 7.50
N LEU A 112 0.52 21.24 7.42
CA LEU A 112 1.72 21.72 6.75
C LEU A 112 1.50 21.84 5.24
N MET A 113 0.97 20.83 4.56
CA MET A 113 0.66 20.89 3.12
C MET A 113 -0.29 22.04 2.79
N ALA A 114 -1.29 22.26 3.64
CA ALA A 114 -2.31 23.27 3.41
C ALA A 114 -1.78 24.72 3.49
N THR A 115 -0.65 24.99 4.18
CA THR A 115 -0.02 26.33 4.13
C THR A 115 0.64 26.62 2.80
N PHE A 116 1.18 25.59 2.15
CA PHE A 116 1.84 25.76 0.86
C PHE A 116 0.85 25.83 -0.30
N GLU A 117 -0.26 25.08 -0.22
CA GLU A 117 -1.35 25.15 -1.20
C GLU A 117 -2.01 26.54 -1.23
N ALA A 118 -2.12 27.21 -0.08
CA ALA A 118 -2.70 28.56 0.02
C ALA A 118 -1.86 29.68 -0.63
N VAL A 119 -0.65 29.39 -1.11
CA VAL A 119 0.30 30.36 -1.70
C VAL A 119 0.28 30.35 -3.23
N GLU A 120 -0.43 29.39 -3.86
CA GLU A 120 -0.58 29.32 -5.32
C GLU A 120 -1.27 30.59 -5.89
N GLU A 121 -0.84 31.03 -7.08
CA GLU A 121 -1.09 32.39 -7.60
C GLU A 121 -2.59 32.74 -7.80
N GLY A 122 -2.98 33.97 -7.43
CA GLY A 122 -4.21 34.60 -7.93
C GLY A 122 -5.24 35.13 -6.92
N VAL A 123 -4.96 35.14 -5.60
CA VAL A 123 -5.99 35.50 -4.59
C VAL A 123 -5.62 36.74 -3.76
N GLU A 124 -6.57 37.66 -3.61
CA GLU A 124 -6.47 38.84 -2.73
C GLU A 124 -6.46 38.42 -1.24
N ASN A 125 -5.69 39.15 -0.40
CA ASN A 125 -5.50 38.89 1.05
C ASN A 125 -4.83 37.54 1.42
N LYS A 126 -3.67 37.27 0.79
CA LYS A 126 -2.86 36.05 0.95
C LYS A 126 -2.58 35.66 2.41
N PHE A 127 -2.24 36.61 3.30
CA PHE A 127 -1.90 36.29 4.69
C PHE A 127 -3.08 35.75 5.50
N LYS A 128 -4.24 36.42 5.47
CA LYS A 128 -5.43 35.99 6.23
C LYS A 128 -5.96 34.64 5.73
N LYS A 129 -5.95 34.46 4.41
CA LYS A 129 -6.39 33.22 3.77
C LYS A 129 -5.40 32.07 4.04
N CYS A 130 -4.10 32.35 4.06
CA CYS A 130 -3.09 31.38 4.47
C CYS A 130 -3.24 30.94 5.94
N PHE A 131 -3.86 31.73 6.84
CA PHE A 131 -4.17 31.27 8.21
C PHE A 131 -5.47 30.47 8.30
N VAL A 132 -6.51 30.89 7.58
CA VAL A 132 -7.88 30.34 7.70
C VAL A 132 -8.09 29.12 6.81
N ASP A 133 -7.63 29.16 5.56
CA ASP A 133 -7.79 28.06 4.62
C ASP A 133 -6.91 26.87 5.02
N GLY A 134 -7.41 25.66 4.77
CA GLY A 134 -6.69 24.43 5.05
C GLY A 134 -6.87 23.85 6.44
N THR A 135 -7.37 24.61 7.41
CA THR A 135 -7.44 24.17 8.82
C THR A 135 -8.64 23.24 9.07
N TRP A 136 -9.84 23.68 8.69
CA TRP A 136 -11.06 22.87 8.82
C TRP A 136 -11.07 21.68 7.85
N SER A 137 -10.44 21.82 6.67
CA SER A 137 -10.31 20.72 5.72
C SER A 137 -9.41 19.60 6.25
N SER A 138 -8.34 19.91 6.99
CA SER A 138 -7.52 18.88 7.68
C SER A 138 -8.33 18.11 8.73
N VAL A 139 -9.20 18.80 9.47
CA VAL A 139 -10.09 18.16 10.46
C VAL A 139 -11.11 17.25 9.77
N LEU A 140 -11.80 17.74 8.75
CA LEU A 140 -12.75 16.95 7.94
C LEU A 140 -12.07 15.78 7.23
N GLY A 141 -10.84 15.98 6.76
CA GLY A 141 -10.00 14.94 6.18
C GLY A 141 -9.67 13.85 7.19
N GLY A 142 -9.36 14.22 8.44
CA GLY A 142 -9.18 13.28 9.55
C GLY A 142 -10.44 12.45 9.81
N CYS A 143 -11.62 13.09 9.86
CA CYS A 143 -12.90 12.37 9.98
C CYS A 143 -13.15 11.42 8.79
N THR A 144 -12.77 11.83 7.59
CA THR A 144 -12.90 11.01 6.38
C THR A 144 -12.01 9.77 6.45
N ILE A 145 -10.76 9.91 6.91
CA ILE A 145 -9.84 8.77 7.13
C ILE A 145 -10.45 7.75 8.09
N VAL A 146 -11.03 8.21 9.20
CA VAL A 146 -11.65 7.32 10.19
C VAL A 146 -12.85 6.59 9.59
N ARG A 147 -13.69 7.30 8.81
CA ARG A 147 -14.84 6.70 8.13
C ARG A 147 -14.41 5.67 7.09
N ASP A 148 -13.46 6.02 6.22
CA ASP A 148 -12.99 5.12 5.17
C ASP A 148 -12.35 3.86 5.78
N PHE A 149 -11.59 4.01 6.86
CA PHE A 149 -11.05 2.88 7.61
C PHE A 149 -12.15 2.01 8.21
N SER A 150 -13.17 2.62 8.83
CA SER A 150 -14.34 1.91 9.35
C SER A 150 -15.05 1.11 8.26
N ASP A 151 -15.30 1.72 7.10
CA ASP A 151 -15.96 1.07 5.96
C ASP A 151 -15.14 -0.13 5.47
N VAL A 152 -13.82 0.01 5.36
CA VAL A 152 -12.92 -1.08 5.00
C VAL A 152 -12.96 -2.21 6.02
N CYS A 153 -12.86 -1.88 7.32
CA CYS A 153 -12.90 -2.87 8.40
C CYS A 153 -14.21 -3.62 8.45
N PHE A 154 -15.34 -2.93 8.28
CA PHE A 154 -16.66 -3.54 8.26
C PHE A 154 -16.82 -4.41 7.00
N HIS A 155 -16.76 -3.82 5.81
CA HIS A 155 -17.14 -4.55 4.59
C HIS A 155 -16.14 -5.63 4.17
N SER A 156 -14.84 -5.35 4.24
CA SER A 156 -13.83 -6.29 3.73
C SER A 156 -13.72 -7.53 4.62
N TYR A 157 -13.88 -7.36 5.93
CA TYR A 157 -13.81 -8.45 6.87
C TYR A 157 -15.04 -9.36 6.78
N PHE A 158 -16.24 -8.78 6.87
CA PHE A 158 -17.48 -9.57 6.78
C PHE A 158 -17.58 -10.29 5.43
N SER A 159 -17.26 -9.62 4.32
CA SER A 159 -17.27 -10.26 3.00
C SER A 159 -16.33 -11.48 2.90
N PHE A 160 -15.13 -11.39 3.49
CA PHE A 160 -14.21 -12.52 3.54
C PHE A 160 -14.78 -13.68 4.36
N MET A 161 -15.36 -13.39 5.52
CA MET A 161 -15.94 -14.38 6.41
C MET A 161 -17.20 -15.03 5.83
N ASP A 162 -18.02 -14.26 5.12
CA ASP A 162 -19.20 -14.76 4.40
C ASP A 162 -18.80 -15.70 3.27
N GLY A 163 -17.68 -15.41 2.59
CA GLY A 163 -17.08 -16.33 1.61
C GLY A 163 -16.70 -17.70 2.19
N LEU A 164 -16.44 -17.81 3.50
CA LEU A 164 -16.24 -19.10 4.17
C LEU A 164 -17.55 -19.86 4.43
N LEU A 165 -18.67 -19.14 4.57
CA LEU A 165 -20.00 -19.72 4.78
C LEU A 165 -20.65 -20.17 3.48
N GLU A 166 -20.50 -19.40 2.40
CA GLU A 166 -21.15 -19.63 1.10
C GLU A 166 -20.53 -20.76 0.26
N TRP A 167 -19.58 -21.52 0.81
CA TRP A 167 -18.92 -22.60 0.09
C TRP A 167 -19.88 -23.77 -0.22
N LYS A 168 -20.17 -23.98 -1.51
CA LYS A 168 -21.12 -24.99 -2.03
C LYS A 168 -20.48 -26.25 -2.64
N SER A 169 -19.22 -26.56 -2.35
CA SER A 169 -18.59 -27.77 -2.91
C SER A 169 -19.20 -29.04 -2.30
N GLU A 170 -19.35 -30.09 -3.11
CA GLU A 170 -19.97 -31.37 -2.75
C GLU A 170 -19.22 -32.15 -1.65
N SER A 171 -17.94 -31.86 -1.42
CA SER A 171 -17.12 -32.48 -0.38
C SER A 171 -16.39 -31.45 0.48
N PRO A 172 -16.32 -31.67 1.81
CA PRO A 172 -15.48 -30.86 2.68
C PRO A 172 -14.01 -31.03 2.30
N ILE A 173 -13.22 -29.97 2.45
CA ILE A 173 -11.77 -30.03 2.32
C ILE A 173 -11.24 -30.80 3.53
N GLU A 174 -10.83 -32.03 3.32
CA GLU A 174 -10.20 -32.89 4.33
C GLU A 174 -8.67 -32.79 4.21
N ILE A 175 -8.00 -32.41 5.31
CA ILE A 175 -6.54 -32.48 5.39
C ILE A 175 -6.13 -33.95 5.44
N ARG A 176 -5.23 -34.36 4.55
CA ARG A 176 -4.51 -35.63 4.70
C ARG A 176 -3.48 -35.46 5.81
N LEU A 177 -3.70 -36.09 6.98
CA LEU A 177 -2.77 -36.01 8.12
C LEU A 177 -1.33 -36.40 7.73
N SER A 178 -1.17 -37.29 6.74
CA SER A 178 0.13 -37.70 6.21
C SER A 178 0.98 -36.56 5.64
N GLN A 179 0.38 -35.41 5.29
CA GLN A 179 1.08 -34.26 4.71
C GLN A 179 1.49 -33.20 5.74
N ILE A 180 0.99 -33.27 6.98
CA ILE A 180 1.27 -32.29 8.04
C ILE A 180 2.78 -32.25 8.38
N PRO A 181 3.50 -33.38 8.56
CA PRO A 181 4.94 -33.34 8.84
C PRO A 181 5.72 -32.66 7.73
N GLY A 182 5.29 -32.87 6.48
CA GLY A 182 5.89 -32.24 5.33
C GLY A 182 5.67 -30.72 5.25
N CYS A 183 4.48 -30.25 5.60
CA CYS A 183 4.18 -28.83 5.68
C CYS A 183 4.94 -28.16 6.83
N ALA A 184 5.04 -28.83 7.99
CA ALA A 184 5.82 -28.36 9.13
C ALA A 184 7.30 -28.23 8.77
N LEU A 185 7.88 -29.23 8.09
CA LEU A 185 9.25 -29.17 7.59
C LEU A 185 9.47 -28.00 6.63
N ALA A 186 8.53 -27.76 5.70
CA ALA A 186 8.60 -26.64 4.76
C ALA A 186 8.52 -25.27 5.47
N ALA A 187 7.67 -25.10 6.48
CA ALA A 187 7.62 -23.88 7.29
C ALA A 187 8.93 -23.65 8.06
N MET A 188 9.46 -24.68 8.71
CA MET A 188 10.70 -24.58 9.48
C MET A 188 11.88 -24.20 8.58
N LEU A 189 12.05 -24.88 7.44
CA LEU A 189 13.10 -24.56 6.48
C LEU A 189 12.88 -23.18 5.85
N GLY A 190 11.63 -22.80 5.56
CA GLY A 190 11.30 -21.47 5.04
C GLY A 190 11.73 -20.37 6.00
N LEU A 191 11.42 -20.50 7.30
CA LEU A 191 11.89 -19.56 8.32
C LEU A 191 13.42 -19.54 8.45
N MET A 192 14.06 -20.72 8.48
CA MET A 192 15.50 -20.83 8.63
C MET A 192 16.29 -20.26 7.45
N ILE A 193 15.72 -20.24 6.25
CA ILE A 193 16.39 -19.78 5.02
C ILE A 193 15.96 -18.35 4.68
N ASP A 194 14.65 -18.07 4.63
CA ASP A 194 14.14 -16.79 4.14
C ASP A 194 14.50 -15.63 5.06
N VAL A 195 14.41 -15.81 6.38
CA VAL A 195 14.73 -14.76 7.35
C VAL A 195 16.18 -14.27 7.20
N PRO A 196 17.21 -15.15 7.27
CA PRO A 196 18.59 -14.69 7.08
C PRO A 196 18.87 -14.23 5.64
N ALA A 197 18.33 -14.90 4.61
CA ALA A 197 18.58 -14.52 3.22
C ALA A 197 18.01 -13.14 2.89
N ILE A 198 16.76 -12.87 3.26
CA ILE A 198 16.11 -11.56 3.05
C ILE A 198 16.79 -10.51 3.92
N THR A 199 17.15 -10.81 5.16
CA THR A 199 17.89 -9.87 6.02
C THR A 199 19.23 -9.48 5.40
N PHE A 200 19.97 -10.43 4.85
CA PHE A 200 21.23 -10.16 4.15
C PHE A 200 21.00 -9.29 2.90
N LEU A 201 19.98 -9.60 2.09
CA LEU A 201 19.63 -8.79 0.91
C LEU A 201 19.26 -7.36 1.29
N VAL A 202 18.45 -7.19 2.33
CA VAL A 202 18.06 -5.87 2.85
C VAL A 202 19.29 -5.13 3.36
N ALA A 203 20.16 -5.77 4.14
CA ALA A 203 21.38 -5.15 4.66
C ALA A 203 22.34 -4.71 3.55
N TYR A 204 22.46 -5.50 2.47
CA TYR A 204 23.26 -5.15 1.30
C TYR A 204 22.64 -4.02 0.46
N LYS A 205 21.33 -4.04 0.25
CA LYS A 205 20.64 -3.07 -0.62
C LYS A 205 20.25 -1.77 0.07
N ALA A 206 20.09 -1.76 1.39
CA ALA A 206 19.77 -0.57 2.17
C ALA A 206 20.76 0.60 1.93
N PRO A 207 22.09 0.44 1.98
CA PRO A 207 23.02 1.53 1.69
C PRO A 207 22.93 2.01 0.24
N ILE A 208 22.68 1.10 -0.71
CA ILE A 208 22.51 1.45 -2.13
C ILE A 208 21.23 2.28 -2.32
N MET A 209 20.12 1.86 -1.71
CA MET A 209 18.85 2.57 -1.71
C MET A 209 18.99 3.95 -1.06
N LEU A 210 19.74 4.05 0.04
CA LEU A 210 20.01 5.31 0.71
C LEU A 210 20.75 6.29 -0.22
N LEU A 211 21.88 5.85 -0.80
CA LEU A 211 22.70 6.68 -1.67
C LEU A 211 21.99 7.07 -2.97
N LYS A 212 21.41 6.10 -3.68
CA LYS A 212 20.67 6.37 -4.93
C LYS A 212 19.45 7.26 -4.69
N GLY A 213 18.70 6.98 -3.63
CA GLY A 213 17.53 7.77 -3.28
C GLY A 213 17.89 9.22 -2.94
N TRP A 214 18.97 9.42 -2.17
CA TRP A 214 19.50 10.75 -1.93
C TRP A 214 19.97 11.45 -3.20
N GLN A 215 20.75 10.77 -4.05
CA GLN A 215 21.21 11.34 -5.33
C GLN A 215 20.02 11.77 -6.19
N ARG A 216 18.98 10.94 -6.27
CA ARG A 216 17.77 11.24 -7.04
C ARG A 216 17.01 12.41 -6.44
N LEU A 217 16.78 12.43 -5.13
CA LEU A 217 16.09 13.54 -4.46
C LEU A 217 16.85 14.87 -4.63
N VAL A 218 18.19 14.84 -4.58
CA VAL A 218 19.04 16.01 -4.86
C VAL A 218 18.96 16.41 -6.33
N HIS A 219 18.97 15.44 -7.26
CA HIS A 219 18.81 15.73 -8.69
C HIS A 219 17.41 16.30 -9.00
N ASP A 220 16.35 15.80 -8.35
CA ASP A 220 14.99 16.32 -8.50
C ASP A 220 14.87 17.73 -7.90
N LEU A 221 15.63 18.04 -6.84
CA LEU A 221 15.75 19.38 -6.29
C LEU A 221 16.41 20.37 -7.28
N ILE A 222 17.46 19.93 -8.00
CA ILE A 222 18.24 20.75 -8.95
C ILE A 222 17.58 20.82 -10.34
N GLY A 223 16.85 19.77 -10.73
CA GLY A 223 16.27 19.58 -12.05
C GLY A 223 14.93 20.27 -12.26
N ARG A 224 14.26 20.71 -11.19
CA ARG A 224 13.02 21.48 -11.25
C ARG A 224 13.28 22.89 -11.82
N ARG A 225 13.00 23.09 -13.11
CA ARG A 225 13.33 24.29 -13.90
C ARG A 225 12.07 25.05 -14.32
N GLY A 226 11.60 25.96 -13.47
CA GLY A 226 10.37 26.71 -13.73
C GLY A 226 10.02 27.70 -12.60
N PRO A 227 9.65 28.95 -12.92
CA PRO A 227 9.68 30.02 -11.93
C PRO A 227 8.49 30.12 -10.96
N PHE A 228 7.34 29.46 -11.17
CA PHE A 228 6.16 29.70 -10.30
C PHE A 228 5.30 28.50 -9.85
N LEU A 229 5.38 27.33 -10.49
CA LEU A 229 4.75 26.09 -9.98
C LEU A 229 5.72 25.15 -9.25
N GLU A 230 7.03 25.43 -9.34
CA GLU A 230 8.11 24.55 -8.87
C GLU A 230 8.75 25.00 -7.55
N THR A 231 8.63 26.27 -7.18
CA THR A 231 9.31 26.85 -6.00
C THR A 231 8.66 26.42 -4.68
N VAL A 232 7.34 26.20 -4.66
CA VAL A 232 6.58 25.70 -3.49
C VAL A 232 7.01 24.28 -3.08
N CYS A 233 7.49 23.47 -4.02
CA CYS A 233 7.87 22.07 -3.80
C CYS A 233 9.35 21.86 -3.41
N VAL A 234 10.23 22.85 -3.60
CA VAL A 234 11.65 22.81 -3.22
C VAL A 234 11.85 22.52 -1.71
N PRO A 235 11.07 23.14 -0.81
CA PRO A 235 11.03 22.80 0.61
C PRO A 235 10.71 21.36 0.96
N PHE A 236 9.66 20.82 0.34
CA PHE A 236 9.20 19.47 0.57
C PHE A 236 10.22 18.47 0.07
N ALA A 237 10.87 18.77 -1.06
CA ALA A 237 12.00 18.00 -1.54
C ALA A 237 13.17 18.04 -0.53
N GLY A 238 13.46 19.21 0.07
CA GLY A 238 14.46 19.35 1.14
C GLY A 238 14.17 18.51 2.39
N ILE A 239 12.93 18.57 2.90
CA ILE A 239 12.48 17.73 4.04
C ILE A 239 12.53 16.25 3.65
N SER A 240 12.17 15.90 2.42
CA SER A 240 12.23 14.52 1.93
C SER A 240 13.66 14.00 1.87
N ILE A 241 14.65 14.83 1.50
CA ILE A 241 16.08 14.48 1.56
C ILE A 241 16.50 14.18 2.99
N LEU A 242 16.08 15.01 3.96
CA LEU A 242 16.39 14.82 5.37
C LEU A 242 15.72 13.57 5.96
N LEU A 243 14.46 13.30 5.59
CA LEU A 243 13.67 12.18 6.10
C LEU A 243 13.99 10.86 5.40
N TRP A 244 14.66 10.89 4.25
CA TRP A 244 14.98 9.70 3.45
C TRP A 244 15.66 8.56 4.24
N PRO A 245 16.65 8.81 5.12
CA PRO A 245 17.25 7.75 5.94
C PRO A 245 16.25 7.04 6.85
N LEU A 246 15.30 7.80 7.42
CA LEU A 246 14.25 7.23 8.25
C LEU A 246 13.33 6.33 7.42
N VAL A 247 12.99 6.77 6.20
CA VAL A 247 12.19 5.97 5.26
C VAL A 247 12.90 4.66 4.91
N VAL A 248 14.21 4.71 4.61
CA VAL A 248 15.00 3.51 4.32
C VAL A 248 15.09 2.58 5.53
N ALA A 249 15.28 3.11 6.74
CA ALA A 249 15.30 2.31 7.96
C ALA A 249 13.97 1.61 8.22
N LEU A 250 12.85 2.33 8.08
CA LEU A 250 11.50 1.75 8.22
C LEU A 250 11.21 0.71 7.15
N ALA A 251 11.57 0.97 5.90
CA ALA A 251 11.41 0.01 4.81
C ALA A 251 12.26 -1.25 5.04
N SER A 252 13.48 -1.11 5.57
CA SER A 252 14.36 -2.22 5.92
C SER A 252 13.76 -3.07 7.04
N PHE A 253 13.26 -2.44 8.10
CA PHE A 253 12.61 -3.13 9.21
C PHE A 253 11.38 -3.92 8.73
N VAL A 254 10.52 -3.30 7.92
CA VAL A 254 9.33 -3.95 7.35
C VAL A 254 9.71 -5.10 6.41
N GLY A 255 10.76 -4.92 5.60
CA GLY A 255 11.32 -5.98 4.75
C GLY A 255 11.74 -7.20 5.57
N ILE A 256 12.54 -6.99 6.62
CA ILE A 256 12.99 -8.06 7.52
C ILE A 256 11.80 -8.72 8.21
N LEU A 257 10.84 -7.95 8.73
CA LEU A 257 9.67 -8.50 9.39
C LEU A 257 8.79 -9.34 8.44
N SER A 258 8.67 -8.93 7.18
CA SER A 258 7.88 -9.66 6.18
C SER A 258 8.47 -11.03 5.81
N SER A 259 9.79 -11.21 5.96
CA SER A 259 10.47 -12.50 5.69
C SER A 259 9.91 -13.67 6.50
N VAL A 260 9.46 -13.42 7.74
CA VAL A 260 8.86 -14.44 8.62
C VAL A 260 7.57 -14.98 8.01
N PHE A 261 6.71 -14.09 7.50
CA PHE A 261 5.45 -14.46 6.89
C PHE A 261 5.65 -15.16 5.55
N LEU A 262 6.62 -14.69 4.75
CA LEU A 262 7.00 -15.32 3.49
C LEU A 262 7.50 -16.74 3.72
N GLY A 263 8.40 -16.96 4.68
CA GLY A 263 8.91 -18.29 5.04
C GLY A 263 7.82 -19.25 5.51
N LEU A 264 6.89 -18.79 6.35
CA LEU A 264 5.75 -19.61 6.80
C LEU A 264 4.79 -19.97 5.65
N TYR A 265 4.69 -19.13 4.62
CA TYR A 265 3.82 -19.38 3.46
C TYR A 265 4.28 -20.60 2.64
N ALA A 266 5.54 -21.03 2.78
CA ALA A 266 6.02 -22.28 2.17
C ALA A 266 5.20 -23.51 2.60
N ALA A 267 4.70 -23.54 3.84
CA ALA A 267 3.81 -24.61 4.31
C ALA A 267 2.45 -24.60 3.60
N VAL A 268 1.91 -23.42 3.32
CA VAL A 268 0.64 -23.27 2.57
C VAL A 268 0.81 -23.79 1.15
N VAL A 269 1.94 -23.49 0.49
CA VAL A 269 2.23 -23.99 -0.85
C VAL A 269 2.42 -25.51 -0.86
N ALA A 270 3.19 -26.06 0.09
CA ALA A 270 3.37 -27.50 0.24
C ALA A 270 2.03 -28.23 0.39
N TYR A 271 1.11 -27.65 1.17
CA TYR A 271 -0.23 -28.17 1.38
C TYR A 271 -1.09 -28.09 0.09
N GLN A 272 -1.13 -26.93 -0.57
CA GLN A 272 -1.94 -26.73 -1.78
C GLN A 272 -1.54 -27.65 -2.94
N GLU A 273 -0.24 -27.88 -3.11
CA GLU A 273 0.29 -28.69 -4.22
C GLU A 273 0.37 -30.20 -3.88
N ASN A 274 -0.05 -30.56 -2.66
CA ASN A 274 0.01 -31.93 -2.12
C ASN A 274 1.43 -32.53 -2.11
N SER A 275 2.48 -31.69 -2.03
CA SER A 275 3.87 -32.16 -2.00
C SER A 275 4.83 -31.13 -1.41
N THR A 276 5.68 -31.61 -0.51
CA THR A 276 6.71 -30.82 0.19
C THR A 276 7.72 -30.19 -0.77
N LYS A 277 8.01 -30.87 -1.88
CA LYS A 277 8.93 -30.39 -2.90
C LYS A 277 8.53 -29.00 -3.43
N TYR A 278 7.22 -28.75 -3.59
CA TYR A 278 6.73 -27.45 -4.05
C TYR A 278 6.85 -26.36 -2.98
N GLY A 279 6.71 -26.70 -1.71
CA GLY A 279 7.04 -25.79 -0.61
C GLY A 279 8.52 -25.42 -0.61
N LEU A 280 9.40 -26.40 -0.81
CA LEU A 280 10.85 -26.14 -0.86
C LEU A 280 11.26 -25.32 -2.09
N THR A 281 10.66 -25.56 -3.26
CA THR A 281 10.93 -24.73 -4.43
C THR A 281 10.37 -23.32 -4.27
N TYR A 282 9.28 -23.14 -3.49
CA TYR A 282 8.76 -21.83 -3.15
C TYR A 282 9.75 -21.00 -2.33
N ILE A 283 10.44 -21.59 -1.33
CA ILE A 283 11.47 -20.91 -0.53
C ILE A 283 12.53 -20.27 -1.44
N ILE A 284 13.06 -21.02 -2.39
CA ILE A 284 14.07 -20.50 -3.33
C ILE A 284 13.46 -19.40 -4.23
N SER A 285 12.23 -19.61 -4.69
CA SER A 285 11.55 -18.66 -5.58
C SER A 285 11.15 -17.36 -4.87
N VAL A 286 10.84 -17.38 -3.59
CA VAL A 286 10.43 -16.18 -2.85
C VAL A 286 11.60 -15.23 -2.62
N ILE A 287 12.81 -15.77 -2.43
CA ILE A 287 14.05 -14.99 -2.38
C ILE A 287 14.29 -14.31 -3.73
N SER A 288 14.11 -15.04 -4.84
CA SER A 288 14.21 -14.48 -6.19
C SER A 288 13.17 -13.36 -6.42
N MET A 289 11.92 -13.57 -6.01
CA MET A 289 10.88 -12.54 -6.11
C MET A 289 11.17 -11.30 -5.26
N PHE A 290 11.67 -11.49 -4.04
CA PHE A 290 12.04 -10.39 -3.16
C PHE A 290 13.22 -9.59 -3.73
N ASP A 291 14.23 -10.29 -4.26
CA ASP A 291 15.39 -9.69 -4.90
C ASP A 291 15.00 -8.92 -6.18
N GLU A 292 14.15 -9.48 -7.03
CA GLU A 292 13.58 -8.83 -8.24
C GLU A 292 12.79 -7.57 -7.85
N TYR A 293 11.86 -7.69 -6.90
CA TYR A 293 11.07 -6.56 -6.41
C TYR A 293 11.93 -5.42 -5.85
N THR A 294 12.94 -5.76 -5.05
CA THR A 294 13.86 -4.75 -4.49
C THR A 294 14.81 -4.18 -5.55
N ASN A 295 15.17 -4.94 -6.59
CA ASN A 295 15.91 -4.40 -7.74
C ASN A 295 15.06 -3.36 -8.50
N ASP A 296 13.79 -3.65 -8.75
CA ASP A 296 12.88 -2.74 -9.42
C ASP A 296 12.65 -1.45 -8.62
N LEU A 297 12.47 -1.57 -7.30
CA LEU A 297 12.34 -0.41 -6.41
C LEU A 297 13.56 0.52 -6.44
N ILE A 298 14.76 -0.03 -6.61
CA ILE A 298 16.03 0.70 -6.57
C ILE A 298 16.53 1.01 -8.01
N TYR A 299 15.76 0.65 -9.04
CA TYR A 299 16.14 0.74 -10.45
C TYR A 299 17.54 0.15 -10.69
N LEU A 300 17.74 -1.08 -10.21
CA LEU A 300 18.91 -1.90 -10.48
C LEU A 300 18.65 -2.75 -11.75
N ARG A 301 19.50 -3.74 -11.99
CA ARG A 301 19.35 -4.66 -13.12
C ARG A 301 17.98 -5.34 -13.08
N GLU A 302 17.34 -5.43 -14.24
CA GLU A 302 16.09 -6.18 -14.42
C GLU A 302 16.29 -7.67 -14.08
N GLY A 303 15.40 -8.20 -13.24
CA GLY A 303 15.41 -9.59 -12.78
C GLY A 303 16.17 -9.82 -11.47
N SER A 304 16.32 -11.09 -11.11
CA SER A 304 17.01 -11.55 -9.90
C SER A 304 18.25 -12.38 -10.22
N CYS A 305 19.24 -12.35 -9.34
CA CYS A 305 20.40 -13.25 -9.40
C CYS A 305 20.05 -14.70 -8.99
N PHE A 306 18.90 -14.91 -8.35
CA PHE A 306 18.46 -16.21 -7.86
C PHE A 306 17.56 -16.94 -8.87
N PRO A 307 17.62 -18.28 -8.91
CA PRO A 307 16.78 -19.06 -9.83
C PRO A 307 15.31 -18.98 -9.45
N ARG A 308 14.45 -18.67 -10.43
CA ARG A 308 13.00 -18.65 -10.26
C ARG A 308 12.41 -20.02 -10.55
N LEU A 309 12.28 -20.84 -9.50
CA LEU A 309 11.75 -22.21 -9.61
C LEU A 309 10.22 -22.21 -9.73
N ARG A 310 9.69 -23.17 -10.50
CA ARG A 310 8.25 -23.40 -10.61
C ARG A 310 7.76 -24.16 -9.38
N TYR A 311 7.02 -23.48 -8.51
CA TYR A 311 6.46 -24.04 -7.28
C TYR A 311 4.96 -24.38 -7.35
N ARG A 312 4.33 -24.18 -8.52
CA ARG A 312 2.92 -24.53 -8.77
C ARG A 312 2.80 -25.44 -9.98
N LYS A 313 1.93 -26.45 -9.89
CA LYS A 313 1.58 -27.28 -11.05
C LYS A 313 0.89 -26.41 -12.10
N VAL A 314 1.26 -26.61 -13.35
CA VAL A 314 0.52 -26.05 -14.48
C VAL A 314 -0.70 -26.92 -14.66
N ASP A 315 -1.90 -26.38 -14.44
CA ASP A 315 -3.12 -27.08 -14.81
C ASP A 315 -3.10 -27.29 -16.34
N GLN A 316 -3.13 -28.55 -16.77
CA GLN A 316 -3.08 -28.96 -18.19
C GLN A 316 -4.30 -28.48 -19.01
N SER A 317 -5.24 -27.74 -18.41
CA SER A 317 -6.29 -27.00 -19.11
C SER A 317 -5.80 -25.71 -19.77
N THR A 318 -4.53 -25.32 -19.57
CA THR A 318 -3.89 -24.16 -20.22
C THR A 318 -2.75 -24.61 -21.14
N THR A 319 -2.96 -25.68 -21.91
CA THR A 319 -2.02 -26.15 -22.94
C THR A 319 -2.73 -26.38 -24.27
N THR A 320 -3.53 -25.41 -24.68
CA THR A 320 -3.88 -25.19 -26.10
C THR A 320 -3.95 -23.69 -26.33
N LEU A 321 -2.81 -23.06 -26.59
CA LEU A 321 -2.65 -22.06 -27.65
C LEU A 321 -1.15 -21.72 -27.77
N PHE A 322 -0.61 -22.21 -28.87
CA PHE A 322 0.74 -22.07 -29.41
C PHE A 322 1.03 -20.60 -29.88
N PRO A 323 2.25 -20.25 -30.30
CA PRO A 323 2.97 -19.02 -29.96
C PRO A 323 2.87 -17.87 -30.98
N VAL A 324 3.09 -16.65 -30.48
CA VAL A 324 3.76 -15.46 -31.05
C VAL A 324 3.62 -15.11 -32.56
N LYS A 325 3.11 -13.89 -32.80
CA LYS A 325 3.26 -12.97 -33.97
C LYS A 325 2.64 -13.38 -35.32
N GLN A 326 1.56 -12.70 -35.71
CA GLN A 326 1.54 -11.76 -36.85
C GLN A 326 0.17 -11.06 -37.00
N LEU A 327 0.25 -9.73 -37.08
CA LEU A 327 -0.52 -8.81 -37.94
C LEU A 327 -2.06 -8.74 -37.82
N LEU A 328 -2.49 -7.57 -37.34
CA LEU A 328 -3.35 -6.59 -38.03
C LEU A 328 -4.57 -7.12 -38.79
N ASP A 329 -5.70 -6.48 -38.46
CA ASP A 329 -6.81 -6.21 -39.38
C ASP A 329 -7.87 -7.32 -39.52
N GLN A 330 -8.87 -7.30 -38.64
CA GLN A 330 -10.27 -7.21 -39.09
C GLN A 330 -11.21 -6.94 -37.94
N SER A 331 -11.80 -5.75 -38.01
CA SER A 331 -12.92 -5.27 -37.25
C SER A 331 -14.25 -5.89 -37.71
N VAL A 332 -15.22 -5.93 -36.78
CA VAL A 332 -16.68 -5.87 -36.99
C VAL A 332 -17.42 -7.18 -37.33
N THR A 333 -18.08 -7.78 -36.32
CA THR A 333 -19.55 -8.01 -36.18
C THR A 333 -19.90 -9.35 -35.52
N GLY A 334 -20.96 -9.36 -34.69
CA GLY A 334 -21.77 -10.57 -34.48
C GLY A 334 -22.10 -10.91 -33.01
N HIS A 335 -23.27 -10.47 -32.55
CA HIS A 335 -23.92 -10.92 -31.31
C HIS A 335 -24.18 -12.45 -31.30
N ALA A 336 -23.84 -13.14 -30.20
CA ALA A 336 -24.56 -14.34 -29.77
C ALA A 336 -24.41 -14.57 -28.24
N LYS A 337 -25.56 -14.81 -27.61
CA LYS A 337 -25.80 -14.96 -26.18
C LYS A 337 -25.38 -16.36 -25.70
N ARG A 338 -24.49 -16.47 -24.71
CA ARG A 338 -24.20 -17.72 -23.96
C ARG A 338 -23.66 -17.41 -22.56
N GLN A 339 -24.44 -17.66 -21.51
CA GLN A 339 -23.90 -18.11 -20.21
C GLN A 339 -23.46 -19.58 -20.41
N PRO A 340 -22.39 -20.11 -19.78
CA PRO A 340 -22.27 -20.22 -18.32
C PRO A 340 -20.79 -20.29 -17.80
N THR A 341 -20.63 -20.84 -16.58
CA THR A 341 -19.43 -21.43 -15.96
C THR A 341 -18.46 -20.52 -15.18
N LYS A 342 -18.51 -20.70 -13.85
CA LYS A 342 -17.61 -20.18 -12.82
C LYS A 342 -16.21 -20.77 -13.02
N THR A 343 -15.22 -19.94 -13.35
CA THR A 343 -13.86 -20.44 -13.58
C THR A 343 -12.80 -19.44 -13.10
N ALA A 344 -11.80 -19.97 -12.37
CA ALA A 344 -10.44 -19.47 -12.13
C ALA A 344 -10.20 -18.07 -11.51
N SER A 345 -11.11 -17.12 -11.66
CA SER A 345 -10.94 -15.73 -11.23
C SER A 345 -10.86 -15.58 -9.70
N MET A 346 -11.66 -16.36 -8.96
CA MET A 346 -11.70 -16.28 -7.49
C MET A 346 -10.39 -16.73 -6.82
N LYS A 347 -9.63 -17.66 -7.41
CA LYS A 347 -8.35 -18.13 -6.82
C LYS A 347 -7.19 -17.17 -7.07
N ILE A 348 -7.22 -16.42 -8.18
CA ILE A 348 -6.26 -15.34 -8.47
C ILE A 348 -6.60 -14.08 -7.66
N GLN A 349 -7.89 -13.86 -7.39
CA GLN A 349 -8.37 -12.75 -6.56
C GLN A 349 -8.03 -12.94 -5.08
N GLU A 350 -7.99 -14.18 -4.57
CA GLU A 350 -7.50 -14.49 -3.21
C GLU A 350 -5.99 -14.21 -3.04
N LEU A 351 -5.17 -14.51 -4.07
CA LEU A 351 -3.73 -14.22 -4.05
C LEU A 351 -3.46 -12.72 -4.17
N LYS A 352 -4.24 -12.03 -5.02
CA LYS A 352 -4.23 -10.57 -5.11
C LYS A 352 -4.75 -9.93 -3.83
N ALA A 353 -5.75 -10.48 -3.14
CA ALA A 353 -6.27 -9.92 -1.89
C ALA A 353 -5.32 -10.09 -0.70
N VAL A 354 -4.47 -11.12 -0.71
CA VAL A 354 -3.39 -11.28 0.28
C VAL A 354 -2.21 -10.38 -0.07
N MET A 355 -1.77 -10.34 -1.32
CA MET A 355 -0.72 -9.41 -1.77
C MET A 355 -1.14 -7.94 -1.65
N VAL A 356 -2.44 -7.63 -1.86
CA VAL A 356 -3.05 -6.31 -1.63
C VAL A 356 -3.22 -6.02 -0.13
N ARG A 357 -3.50 -7.02 0.72
CA ARG A 357 -3.47 -6.84 2.19
C ARG A 357 -2.06 -6.56 2.72
N TYR A 358 -1.03 -7.18 2.13
CA TYR A 358 0.37 -6.85 2.42
C TYR A 358 0.78 -5.49 1.83
N SER A 359 0.35 -5.15 0.60
CA SER A 359 0.53 -3.81 0.00
C SER A 359 -0.19 -2.71 0.77
N LEU A 360 -1.29 -3.00 1.48
CA LEU A 360 -1.98 -2.02 2.31
C LEU A 360 -1.19 -1.70 3.59
N MET A 361 -0.49 -2.68 4.15
CA MET A 361 0.38 -2.49 5.32
C MET A 361 1.73 -1.85 4.96
N THR A 362 2.20 -2.05 3.72
CA THR A 362 3.32 -1.31 3.11
C THR A 362 2.88 -0.07 2.32
N SER A 363 1.61 0.35 2.42
CA SER A 363 1.11 1.53 1.70
C SER A 363 1.58 2.85 2.33
N LEU A 364 2.09 2.82 3.57
CA LEU A 364 2.64 4.02 4.21
C LEU A 364 3.83 4.61 3.40
N PRO A 365 4.81 3.83 2.92
CA PRO A 365 5.80 4.33 1.98
C PRO A 365 5.26 4.53 0.56
N HIS A 366 4.24 3.80 0.09
CA HIS A 366 3.68 4.01 -1.26
C HIS A 366 2.92 5.34 -1.40
N HIS A 367 2.23 5.81 -0.35
CA HIS A 367 1.65 7.15 -0.32
C HIS A 367 2.73 8.24 -0.24
N VAL A 368 3.85 8.00 0.46
CA VAL A 368 5.01 8.91 0.49
C VAL A 368 5.76 8.92 -0.86
N PHE A 369 5.80 7.79 -1.58
CA PHE A 369 6.46 7.68 -2.89
C PHE A 369 5.60 8.23 -4.04
N CYS A 370 4.26 8.06 -3.99
CA CYS A 370 3.33 8.66 -4.96
C CYS A 370 3.13 10.16 -4.76
N LEU A 371 3.35 10.69 -3.54
CA LEU A 371 3.38 12.15 -3.31
C LEU A 371 4.59 12.83 -3.98
N SER A 372 5.63 12.07 -4.37
CA SER A 372 6.86 12.64 -4.94
C SER A 372 6.99 12.53 -6.45
N ASN A 373 6.21 11.69 -7.14
CA ASN A 373 6.34 11.50 -8.60
C ASN A 373 4.96 11.51 -9.29
N ASN A 374 4.60 12.69 -9.83
CA ASN A 374 3.60 12.91 -10.90
C ASN A 374 2.10 12.63 -10.63
N ASP A 375 1.53 13.07 -9.51
CA ASP A 375 0.06 12.98 -9.30
C ASP A 375 -0.67 14.31 -8.99
N LEU A 376 -0.07 15.47 -9.28
CA LEU A 376 -0.82 16.75 -9.29
C LEU A 376 -1.70 16.91 -10.55
N GLU A 377 -1.32 16.32 -11.68
CA GLU A 377 -2.14 16.37 -12.92
C GLU A 377 -3.24 15.29 -12.96
N CYS A 378 -3.01 14.12 -12.36
CA CYS A 378 -3.99 13.03 -12.29
C CYS A 378 -5.12 13.34 -11.28
N MET A 379 -4.80 14.01 -10.16
CA MET A 379 -5.81 14.53 -9.21
C MET A 379 -6.70 15.60 -9.85
N ARG A 380 -6.12 16.51 -10.67
CA ARG A 380 -6.87 17.55 -11.40
C ARG A 380 -7.86 16.96 -12.41
N THR A 381 -7.50 15.88 -13.11
CA THR A 381 -8.38 15.26 -14.12
C THR A 381 -9.41 14.27 -13.55
N ARG A 382 -9.17 13.69 -12.37
CA ARG A 382 -10.06 12.71 -11.75
C ARG A 382 -11.09 13.36 -10.80
N TYR A 383 -10.76 14.46 -10.14
CA TYR A 383 -11.73 15.23 -9.33
C TYR A 383 -12.46 16.34 -10.12
N GLY A 384 -11.86 16.90 -11.18
CA GLY A 384 -12.54 17.86 -12.06
C GLY A 384 -13.69 17.25 -12.88
N ARG A 385 -13.70 15.93 -13.10
CA ARG A 385 -14.77 15.24 -13.83
C ARG A 385 -15.93 14.76 -12.96
N ILE A 386 -15.76 14.73 -11.64
CA ILE A 386 -16.83 14.36 -10.69
C ILE A 386 -17.74 15.56 -10.41
N PHE A 387 -17.25 16.80 -10.54
CA PHE A 387 -18.06 18.01 -10.35
C PHE A 387 -18.83 18.48 -11.59
N SER A 388 -18.52 17.97 -12.79
CA SER A 388 -19.18 18.41 -14.04
C SER A 388 -20.37 17.53 -14.49
N ARG A 389 -20.79 16.53 -13.70
CA ARG A 389 -21.92 15.64 -14.03
C ARG A 389 -23.18 15.84 -13.17
N HIS A 390 -23.26 16.91 -12.38
CA HIS A 390 -24.45 17.22 -11.57
C HIS A 390 -24.95 18.66 -11.72
N VAL A 391 -24.93 19.20 -12.95
CA VAL A 391 -25.79 20.33 -13.30
C VAL A 391 -26.44 20.05 -14.65
N ARG A 392 -27.64 19.45 -14.62
CA ARG A 392 -28.61 19.59 -15.71
C ARG A 392 -29.50 20.79 -15.35
N PRO A 393 -29.79 21.71 -16.29
CA PRO A 393 -30.60 22.87 -16.02
C PRO A 393 -32.06 22.45 -15.92
N LEU A 394 -32.68 22.69 -14.76
CA LEU A 394 -34.13 22.78 -14.66
C LEU A 394 -34.50 24.20 -15.07
N GLY A 395 -34.96 24.32 -16.31
CA GLY A 395 -35.60 25.54 -16.79
C GLY A 395 -37.06 25.64 -16.34
N LYS A 396 -37.55 26.89 -16.40
CA LYS A 396 -38.93 27.40 -16.33
C LYS A 396 -39.40 27.85 -14.95
N HIS A 397 -39.35 29.17 -14.71
CA HIS A 397 -40.42 30.05 -15.16
C HIS A 397 -39.85 31.30 -15.83
#